data_AF-A0A6I9MLT4-F1
#
_entry.id   AF-A0A6I9MLT4-F1
#
_cell.length_a   1.000
_cell.length_b   1.000
_cell.length_c   1.000
_cell.angle_alpha   90.00
_cell.angle_beta   90.00
_cell.angle_gamma   90.00
#
_symmetry.space_group_name_H-M   'P 1'
#
loop_
_entity.id
_entity.type
_entity.pdbx_description
1 polymer ?
#
loop_
_entity_poly.entity_id
_entity_poly.type
_entity_poly.pdbx_seq_one_letter_code
_entity_poly.pdbx_strand_id
1 'polypeptide(L)'
;MTWRNVITETSQTVVIPLLNQERDKAITVLLVGCNPLSDQDELHLNMLEKHASVACARVQAIHKSHQKPPLSPSLLQSHNALLHLSVSDQDYSELDRNILQLCGELFDLDAASLQLKVINYLQEKTQSQCSCLLLVSEDNHQLFCQVVGDKVLEEEISFPLMFGRFGQVVEKKKSITLQDISAEERRQLSSMLGCDISSMLCVPVVSRATGQVVALACAFNKQNGQRHTEADEHAIQHCFCYTSTVLTSTLAFQKEQKLKVDCQALLQVAKNLFTHLDDVSVLLQEIVAEARNLSDAEICSVFLLDRVSHELVAKVFDGGVVSDEEREHT
;
A
#
# COMPACT_ATOMS: atom_id res chain seq x y z
N MET A 1 19.39 6.70 -35.83
CA MET A 1 20.27 5.60 -35.39
C MET A 1 20.13 4.50 -36.42
N THR A 2 21.20 4.14 -37.11
CA THR A 2 21.15 3.26 -38.28
C THR A 2 21.27 1.80 -37.84
N TRP A 3 20.17 1.05 -37.96
CA TRP A 3 20.16 -0.41 -37.86
C TRP A 3 21.17 -1.00 -38.85
N ARG A 4 21.99 -1.96 -38.42
CA ARG A 4 22.81 -2.75 -39.33
C ARG A 4 22.11 -4.07 -39.59
N ASN A 5 21.46 -4.18 -40.74
CA ASN A 5 20.88 -5.44 -41.23
C ASN A 5 22.01 -6.33 -41.73
N VAL A 6 22.25 -7.45 -41.05
CA VAL A 6 23.12 -8.51 -41.57
C VAL A 6 22.22 -9.53 -42.24
N ILE A 7 22.28 -9.59 -43.56
CA ILE A 7 21.49 -10.52 -44.37
C ILE A 7 22.27 -11.81 -44.51
N THR A 8 21.71 -12.91 -44.02
CA THR A 8 22.14 -14.27 -44.33
C THR A 8 20.99 -15.00 -45.02
N GLU A 9 21.30 -15.86 -45.99
CA GLU A 9 20.42 -16.32 -47.11
C GLU A 9 19.02 -16.87 -46.75
N THR A 10 18.65 -17.05 -45.48
CA THR A 10 17.31 -17.53 -45.07
C THR A 10 16.71 -16.86 -43.83
N SER A 11 17.36 -15.86 -43.20
CA SER A 11 16.82 -15.15 -42.02
C SER A 11 17.46 -13.77 -41.86
N GLN A 12 16.66 -12.73 -41.59
CA GLN A 12 17.18 -11.40 -41.25
C GLN A 12 17.48 -11.33 -39.76
N THR A 13 18.68 -10.87 -39.41
CA THR A 13 19.05 -10.58 -38.02
C THR A 13 19.19 -9.08 -37.84
N VAL A 14 18.38 -8.53 -36.93
CA VAL A 14 18.43 -7.12 -36.55
C VAL A 14 19.31 -6.99 -35.32
N VAL A 15 20.32 -6.12 -35.44
CA VAL A 15 21.28 -5.82 -34.39
C VAL A 15 20.94 -4.45 -33.81
N ILE A 16 20.48 -4.43 -32.56
CA ILE A 16 20.06 -3.22 -31.85
C ILE A 16 21.12 -2.88 -30.78
N PRO A 17 21.97 -1.86 -31.01
CA PRO A 17 22.90 -1.40 -29.98
C PRO A 17 22.14 -0.58 -28.93
N LEU A 18 22.07 -1.07 -27.69
CA LEU A 18 21.50 -0.32 -26.57
C LEU A 18 22.52 0.72 -26.10
N LEU A 19 22.26 1.99 -26.40
CA LEU A 19 23.16 3.10 -26.06
C LEU A 19 22.88 3.65 -24.66
N ASN A 20 23.95 4.05 -23.98
CA ASN A 20 23.84 4.81 -22.73
C ASN A 20 23.43 6.25 -23.03
N GLN A 21 22.29 6.68 -22.50
CA GLN A 21 21.76 8.04 -22.66
C GLN A 21 22.75 9.13 -22.21
N GLU A 22 23.69 8.83 -21.31
CA GLU A 22 24.63 9.83 -20.79
C GLU A 22 25.99 9.89 -21.51
N ARG A 23 26.38 8.86 -22.27
CA ARG A 23 27.77 8.74 -22.76
C ARG A 23 27.92 8.28 -24.21
N ASP A 24 26.81 8.09 -24.93
CA ASP A 24 26.79 7.61 -26.33
C ASP A 24 27.65 6.35 -26.58
N LYS A 25 27.80 5.53 -25.52
CA LYS A 25 28.52 4.27 -25.54
C LYS A 25 27.52 3.11 -25.54
N ALA A 26 27.72 2.15 -26.44
CA ALA A 26 26.92 0.93 -26.47
C ALA A 26 27.15 0.12 -25.18
N ILE A 27 26.07 -0.15 -24.46
CA ILE A 27 26.07 -0.91 -23.21
C ILE A 27 25.95 -2.41 -23.51
N THR A 28 25.08 -2.78 -24.45
CA THR A 28 24.72 -4.16 -24.79
C THR A 28 24.12 -4.18 -26.20
N VAL A 29 24.12 -5.34 -26.86
CA VAL A 29 23.52 -5.52 -28.17
C VAL A 29 22.37 -6.51 -28.06
N LEU A 30 21.18 -6.13 -28.53
CA LEU A 30 20.05 -7.03 -28.70
C LEU A 30 20.11 -7.62 -30.12
N LEU A 31 20.03 -8.94 -30.23
CA LEU A 31 19.97 -9.64 -31.51
C LEU A 31 18.56 -10.22 -31.66
N VAL A 32 17.86 -9.82 -32.73
CA VAL A 32 16.51 -10.31 -33.03
C VAL A 32 16.54 -11.00 -34.39
N GLY A 33 16.24 -12.29 -34.42
CA GLY A 33 16.01 -13.03 -35.67
C GLY A 33 14.56 -12.89 -36.08
N CYS A 34 14.29 -12.34 -37.26
CA CYS A 34 12.94 -12.09 -37.73
C CYS A 34 12.79 -12.25 -39.25
N ASN A 35 11.53 -12.44 -39.67
CA ASN A 35 11.08 -12.29 -41.05
C ASN A 35 11.13 -10.80 -41.47
N PRO A 36 10.88 -10.43 -42.74
CA PRO A 36 10.94 -9.03 -43.16
C PRO A 36 10.05 -8.16 -42.28
N LEU A 37 10.64 -7.13 -41.66
CA LEU A 37 9.95 -6.26 -40.72
C LEU A 37 8.98 -5.34 -41.45
N SER A 38 7.78 -5.17 -40.88
CA SER A 38 6.86 -4.09 -41.27
C SER A 38 7.19 -2.79 -40.53
N ASP A 39 6.68 -1.66 -41.01
CA ASP A 39 6.83 -0.34 -40.34
C ASP A 39 6.33 -0.37 -38.88
N GLN A 40 5.33 -1.19 -38.58
CA GLN A 40 4.79 -1.36 -37.23
C GLN A 40 5.74 -2.16 -36.32
N ASP A 41 6.41 -3.17 -36.88
CA ASP A 41 7.41 -3.95 -36.14
C ASP A 41 8.64 -3.11 -35.81
N GLU A 42 9.05 -2.23 -36.73
CA GLU A 42 10.11 -1.24 -36.47
C GLU A 42 9.74 -0.29 -35.34
N LEU A 43 8.48 0.18 -35.26
CA LEU A 43 8.02 1.05 -34.18
C LEU A 43 8.05 0.33 -32.82
N HIS A 44 7.59 -0.93 -32.78
CA HIS A 44 7.62 -1.74 -31.57
C HIS A 44 9.04 -2.05 -31.10
N LEU A 45 9.95 -2.36 -32.03
CA LEU A 45 11.36 -2.60 -31.73
C LEU A 45 12.07 -1.34 -31.22
N ASN A 46 11.75 -0.16 -31.76
CA ASN A 46 12.22 1.13 -31.23
C ASN A 46 11.74 1.39 -29.79
N MET A 47 10.49 1.02 -29.47
CA MET A 47 9.97 1.15 -28.11
C MET A 47 10.69 0.19 -27.16
N LEU A 48 10.87 -1.06 -27.59
CA LEU A 48 11.59 -2.10 -26.84
C LEU A 48 13.03 -1.68 -26.55
N GLU A 49 13.74 -1.09 -27.53
CA GLU A 49 15.09 -0.55 -27.35
C GLU A 49 15.16 0.44 -26.19
N LYS A 50 14.24 1.40 -26.14
CA LYS A 50 14.20 2.43 -25.08
C LYS A 50 13.98 1.81 -23.70
N HIS A 51 13.04 0.88 -23.58
CA HIS A 51 12.78 0.20 -22.30
C HIS A 51 13.94 -0.69 -21.87
N ALA A 52 14.53 -1.44 -22.80
CA ALA A 52 15.69 -2.30 -22.53
C ALA A 52 16.92 -1.48 -22.10
N SER A 53 17.17 -0.32 -22.73
CA SER A 53 18.27 0.57 -22.33
C SER A 53 18.13 1.06 -20.88
N VAL A 54 16.93 1.50 -20.48
CA VAL A 54 16.67 1.94 -19.09
C VAL A 54 16.83 0.78 -18.09
N ALA A 55 16.33 -0.41 -18.43
CA ALA A 55 16.48 -1.60 -17.59
C ALA A 55 17.95 -2.00 -17.42
N CYS A 56 18.73 -2.03 -18.50
CA CYS A 56 20.17 -2.32 -18.46
C CYS A 56 20.94 -1.29 -17.63
N ALA A 57 20.63 0.01 -17.76
CA ALA A 57 21.26 1.06 -16.95
C ALA A 57 21.01 0.85 -15.44
N ARG A 58 19.78 0.48 -15.06
CA ARG A 58 19.42 0.17 -13.66
C ARG A 58 20.17 -1.05 -13.12
N VAL A 59 20.22 -2.13 -13.88
CA VAL A 59 20.96 -3.35 -13.50
C VAL A 59 22.46 -3.05 -13.33
N GLN A 60 23.04 -2.23 -14.20
CA GLN A 60 24.44 -1.82 -14.08
C GLN A 60 24.69 -0.90 -12.88
N ALA A 61 23.75 -0.01 -12.53
CA ALA A 61 23.84 0.79 -11.32
C ALA A 61 23.84 -0.10 -10.06
N ILE A 62 22.98 -1.13 -10.04
CA ILE A 62 22.93 -2.12 -8.96
C ILE A 62 24.23 -2.93 -8.88
N HIS A 63 24.77 -3.41 -10.00
CA HIS A 63 26.04 -4.16 -10.01
C HIS A 63 27.25 -3.30 -9.63
N LYS A 64 27.31 -2.03 -10.04
CA LYS A 64 28.38 -1.10 -9.59
C LYS A 64 28.33 -0.85 -8.09
N SER A 65 27.13 -0.88 -7.49
CA SER A 65 26.98 -0.82 -6.03
C SER A 65 27.53 -2.06 -5.32
N HIS A 66 27.57 -3.22 -6.00
CA HIS A 66 28.06 -4.49 -5.44
C HIS A 66 29.56 -4.74 -5.66
N GLN A 67 30.20 -4.09 -6.65
CA GLN A 67 31.65 -4.25 -6.94
C GLN A 67 32.58 -3.33 -6.12
N LYS A 68 32.05 -2.52 -5.20
CA LYS A 68 32.89 -1.79 -4.26
C LYS A 68 33.53 -2.82 -3.31
N PRO A 69 34.87 -2.95 -3.24
CA PRO A 69 35.49 -3.87 -2.28
C PRO A 69 35.06 -3.49 -0.86
N PRO A 70 35.05 -4.43 0.10
CA PRO A 70 34.77 -4.08 1.48
C PRO A 70 35.83 -3.07 1.89
N LEU A 71 35.43 -1.81 2.03
CA LEU A 71 36.19 -0.86 2.80
C LEU A 71 36.33 -1.54 4.17
N SER A 72 37.57 -1.84 4.54
CA SER A 72 37.97 -2.08 5.92
C SER A 72 37.20 -1.12 6.83
N PRO A 73 36.78 -1.56 8.04
CA PRO A 73 35.79 -0.86 8.85
C PRO A 73 36.33 0.52 9.22
N SER A 74 36.04 1.47 8.35
CA SER A 74 36.22 2.88 8.59
C SER A 74 35.02 3.23 9.42
N LEU A 75 35.30 3.76 10.61
CA LEU A 75 34.36 4.46 11.48
C LEU A 75 33.75 5.64 10.71
N LEU A 76 32.89 5.34 9.74
CA LEU A 76 32.03 6.30 9.07
C LEU A 76 30.64 6.05 9.62
N GLN A 77 30.45 6.63 10.81
CA GLN A 77 29.22 7.22 11.31
C GLN A 77 27.97 6.73 10.58
N SER A 78 27.56 5.53 10.99
CA SER A 78 26.15 5.20 11.04
C SER A 78 25.45 6.40 11.65
N HIS A 79 24.56 7.04 10.90
CA HIS A 79 23.54 7.91 11.49
C HIS A 79 22.56 7.10 12.37
N ASN A 80 22.85 5.82 12.65
CA ASN A 80 22.51 5.18 13.91
C ASN A 80 23.34 5.79 15.06
N ALA A 81 23.12 7.07 15.36
CA ALA A 81 23.27 7.51 16.74
C ALA A 81 22.07 6.95 17.52
N LEU A 82 21.96 5.62 17.58
CA LEU A 82 21.18 4.94 18.59
C LEU A 82 22.06 4.95 19.85
N LEU A 83 21.44 5.42 20.92
CA LEU A 83 21.96 5.56 22.26
C LEU A 83 22.90 4.39 22.60
N HIS A 84 24.02 4.70 23.25
CA HIS A 84 24.93 3.75 23.87
C HIS A 84 24.14 2.83 24.84
N LEU A 85 23.50 1.79 24.33
CA LEU A 85 23.02 0.67 25.12
C LEU A 85 24.06 -0.43 25.05
N SER A 86 24.53 -0.84 26.22
CA SER A 86 25.40 -1.99 26.42
C SER A 86 24.64 -3.29 26.15
N VAL A 87 24.32 -3.57 24.89
CA VAL A 87 23.76 -4.87 24.48
C VAL A 87 24.91 -5.80 24.14
N SER A 88 24.86 -7.05 24.60
CA SER A 88 25.94 -8.00 24.37
C SER A 88 25.95 -8.45 22.90
N ASP A 89 27.14 -8.70 22.34
CA ASP A 89 27.33 -9.08 20.93
C ASP A 89 26.61 -10.41 20.58
N GLN A 90 26.37 -11.26 21.58
CA GLN A 90 25.61 -12.50 21.43
C GLN A 90 24.11 -12.24 21.19
N ASP A 91 23.52 -11.26 21.89
CA ASP A 91 22.10 -10.93 21.77
C ASP A 91 21.75 -10.38 20.38
N TYR A 92 22.67 -9.61 19.77
CA TYR A 92 22.51 -9.09 18.41
C TYR A 92 22.43 -10.21 17.36
N SER A 93 23.31 -11.22 17.47
CA SER A 93 23.33 -12.34 16.53
C SER A 93 22.04 -13.16 16.54
N GLU A 94 21.40 -13.28 17.71
CA GLU A 94 20.13 -13.98 17.86
C GLU A 94 18.97 -13.15 17.32
N LEU A 95 18.96 -11.83 17.56
CA LEU A 95 17.98 -10.91 16.99
C LEU A 95 18.00 -10.96 15.45
N ASP A 96 19.19 -10.99 14.84
CA ASP A 96 19.40 -11.09 13.40
C ASP A 96 18.93 -12.42 12.81
N ARG A 97 19.19 -13.54 13.50
CA ARG A 97 18.69 -14.85 13.08
C ARG A 97 17.16 -14.88 13.11
N ASN A 98 16.57 -14.36 14.17
CA ASN A 98 15.12 -14.34 14.35
C ASN A 98 14.43 -13.44 13.33
N ILE A 99 15.03 -12.28 12.98
CA ILE A 99 14.44 -11.40 11.96
C ILE A 99 14.54 -12.01 10.55
N LEU A 100 15.64 -12.71 10.24
CA LEU A 100 15.77 -13.43 8.97
C LEU A 100 14.74 -14.54 8.83
N GLN A 101 14.46 -15.27 9.92
CA GLN A 101 13.38 -16.27 9.93
C GLN A 101 12.03 -15.61 9.67
N LEU A 102 11.71 -14.52 10.37
CA LEU A 102 10.46 -13.79 10.14
C LEU A 102 10.34 -13.34 8.68
N CYS A 103 11.38 -12.74 8.10
CA CYS A 103 11.39 -12.35 6.70
C CYS A 103 11.16 -13.54 5.74
N GLY A 104 11.66 -14.73 6.07
CA GLY A 104 11.39 -15.97 5.33
C GLY A 104 9.94 -16.45 5.42
N GLU A 105 9.21 -16.06 6.47
CA GLU A 105 7.80 -16.37 6.68
C GLU A 105 6.85 -15.32 6.08
N LEU A 106 7.33 -14.11 5.76
CA LEU A 106 6.55 -13.01 5.20
C LEU A 106 6.36 -13.12 3.67
N PHE A 107 5.70 -14.20 3.23
CA PHE A 107 5.41 -14.47 1.81
C PHE A 107 3.92 -14.39 1.44
N ASP A 108 3.05 -14.05 2.39
CA ASP A 108 1.61 -13.95 2.14
C ASP A 108 1.29 -12.82 1.17
N LEU A 109 0.23 -13.03 0.37
CA LEU A 109 -0.22 -12.06 -0.62
C LEU A 109 -1.14 -10.98 -0.03
N ASP A 110 -1.67 -11.21 1.16
CA ASP A 110 -2.55 -10.28 1.86
C ASP A 110 -1.84 -9.60 3.04
N ALA A 111 -2.11 -8.31 3.25
CA ALA A 111 -1.44 -7.55 4.29
C ALA A 111 -1.84 -7.98 5.70
N ALA A 112 -3.05 -8.51 5.91
CA ALA A 112 -3.52 -8.91 7.24
C ALA A 112 -2.71 -10.10 7.78
N SER A 113 -2.46 -11.11 6.94
CA SER A 113 -1.61 -12.26 7.27
C SER A 113 -0.17 -11.85 7.56
N LEU A 114 0.39 -10.93 6.77
CA LEU A 114 1.72 -10.38 7.04
C LEU A 114 1.76 -9.62 8.38
N GLN A 115 0.74 -8.79 8.65
CA GLN A 115 0.61 -8.07 9.91
C GLN A 115 0.53 -9.04 11.09
N LEU A 116 -0.26 -10.11 11.00
CA LEU A 116 -0.35 -11.15 12.04
C LEU A 116 1.02 -11.74 12.39
N LYS A 117 1.80 -12.13 11.38
CA LYS A 117 3.16 -12.70 11.58
C LYS A 117 4.08 -11.71 12.28
N VAL A 118 4.08 -10.45 11.85
CA VAL A 118 4.87 -9.40 12.48
C VAL A 118 4.40 -9.10 13.90
N ILE A 119 3.08 -8.97 14.13
CA ILE A 119 2.49 -8.70 15.44
C ILE A 119 2.81 -9.82 16.44
N ASN A 120 2.70 -11.08 16.01
CA ASN A 120 3.06 -12.24 16.83
C ASN A 120 4.55 -12.23 17.20
N TYR A 121 5.42 -11.93 16.23
CA TYR A 121 6.84 -11.76 16.50
C TYR A 121 7.10 -10.66 17.54
N LEU A 122 6.44 -9.50 17.40
CA LEU A 122 6.58 -8.40 18.36
C LEU A 122 6.08 -8.79 19.76
N GLN A 123 4.96 -9.51 19.87
CA GLN A 123 4.46 -10.00 21.15
C GLN A 123 5.47 -10.89 21.87
N GLU A 124 6.10 -11.82 21.14
CA GLU A 124 7.13 -12.70 21.69
C GLU A 124 8.37 -11.90 22.12
N LYS A 125 8.89 -11.03 21.25
CA LYS A 125 10.15 -10.32 21.52
C LYS A 125 10.03 -9.25 22.60
N THR A 126 8.85 -8.63 22.75
CA THR A 126 8.61 -7.61 23.78
C THR A 126 7.98 -8.18 25.05
N GLN A 127 7.66 -9.49 25.06
CA GLN A 127 6.91 -10.14 26.14
C GLN A 127 5.59 -9.41 26.43
N SER A 128 4.86 -9.05 25.38
CA SER A 128 3.57 -8.34 25.45
C SER A 128 2.41 -9.30 25.28
N GLN A 129 1.31 -9.06 25.98
CA GLN A 129 0.10 -9.86 25.82
C GLN A 129 -0.62 -9.56 24.51
N CYS A 130 -0.51 -8.34 24.02
CA CYS A 130 -1.15 -7.89 22.78
C CYS A 130 -0.26 -6.87 22.08
N SER A 131 -0.20 -6.91 20.77
CA SER A 131 0.39 -5.86 19.94
C SER A 131 -0.54 -5.53 18.77
N CYS A 132 -0.39 -4.35 18.18
CA CYS A 132 -1.11 -3.96 16.98
C CYS A 132 -0.30 -2.97 16.14
N LEU A 133 -0.73 -2.77 14.90
CA LEU A 133 -0.20 -1.71 14.04
C LEU A 133 -1.29 -0.68 13.77
N LEU A 134 -0.96 0.59 14.03
CA LEU A 134 -1.79 1.73 13.66
C LEU A 134 -1.20 2.36 12.39
N LEU A 135 -1.77 2.06 11.24
CA LEU A 135 -1.31 2.54 9.94
C LEU A 135 -1.69 4.00 9.75
N VAL A 136 -0.73 4.82 9.31
CA VAL A 136 -0.98 6.25 9.04
C VAL A 136 -1.59 6.39 7.64
N SER A 137 -2.66 7.16 7.54
CA SER A 137 -3.30 7.50 6.26
C SER A 137 -2.38 8.32 5.36
N GLU A 138 -2.57 8.27 4.05
CA GLU A 138 -1.73 9.02 3.10
C GLU A 138 -1.85 10.55 3.26
N ASP A 139 -3.02 11.02 3.68
CA ASP A 139 -3.27 12.42 4.00
C ASP A 139 -2.82 12.82 5.42
N ASN A 140 -2.26 11.89 6.20
CA ASN A 140 -1.80 12.06 7.59
C ASN A 140 -2.88 12.59 8.55
N HIS A 141 -4.15 12.23 8.32
CA HIS A 141 -5.25 12.66 9.18
C HIS A 141 -5.89 11.52 9.97
N GLN A 142 -5.65 10.27 9.61
CA GLN A 142 -6.27 9.11 10.25
C GLN A 142 -5.26 8.01 10.57
N LEU A 143 -5.59 7.25 11.60
CA LEU A 143 -4.95 6.00 11.96
C LEU A 143 -5.94 4.86 11.71
N PHE A 144 -5.43 3.78 11.12
CA PHE A 144 -6.20 2.58 10.79
C PHE A 144 -5.61 1.35 11.49
N CYS A 145 -6.45 0.46 11.99
CA CYS A 145 -6.03 -0.78 12.61
C CYS A 145 -6.92 -1.93 12.18
N GLN A 146 -6.33 -2.91 11.49
CA GLN A 146 -7.02 -4.10 11.00
C GLN A 146 -6.71 -5.35 11.85
N VAL A 147 -5.56 -5.38 12.53
CA VAL A 147 -5.11 -6.55 13.29
C VAL A 147 -4.75 -6.14 14.71
N VAL A 148 -5.39 -6.78 15.68
CA VAL A 148 -5.16 -6.58 17.11
C VAL A 148 -4.87 -7.93 17.74
N GLY A 149 -3.65 -8.10 18.24
CA GLY A 149 -3.18 -9.38 18.75
C GLY A 149 -3.08 -10.44 17.65
N ASP A 150 -3.70 -11.58 17.90
CA ASP A 150 -3.83 -12.70 16.96
C ASP A 150 -5.11 -12.63 16.11
N LYS A 151 -5.89 -11.55 16.22
CA LYS A 151 -7.18 -11.41 15.55
C LYS A 151 -7.13 -10.36 14.42
N VAL A 152 -7.58 -10.78 13.23
CA VAL A 152 -7.98 -9.86 12.16
C VAL A 152 -9.40 -9.41 12.42
N LEU A 153 -9.63 -8.10 12.42
CA LEU A 153 -10.94 -7.51 12.63
C LEU A 153 -11.78 -7.60 11.35
N GLU A 154 -13.07 -7.85 11.50
CA GLU A 154 -14.02 -7.86 10.37
C GLU A 154 -14.17 -6.46 9.78
N GLU A 155 -14.23 -5.45 10.65
CA GLU A 155 -14.22 -4.04 10.29
C GLU A 155 -12.95 -3.37 10.81
N GLU A 156 -12.29 -2.61 9.94
CA GLU A 156 -11.10 -1.84 10.30
C GLU A 156 -11.48 -0.70 11.25
N ILE A 157 -10.75 -0.60 12.36
CA ILE A 157 -10.89 0.53 13.28
C ILE A 157 -10.20 1.73 12.66
N SER A 158 -10.89 2.86 12.58
CA SER A 158 -10.30 4.14 12.17
C SER A 158 -10.58 5.25 13.17
N PHE A 159 -9.58 6.09 13.41
CA PHE A 159 -9.73 7.28 14.26
C PHE A 159 -8.78 8.40 13.80
N PRO A 160 -9.10 9.69 14.10
CA PRO A 160 -8.25 10.81 13.69
C PRO A 160 -6.84 10.72 14.26
N LEU A 161 -5.82 11.09 13.50
CA LEU A 161 -4.42 11.13 13.96
C LEU A 161 -4.22 12.09 15.15
N MET A 162 -5.03 13.15 15.19
CA MET A 162 -5.07 14.11 16.30
C MET A 162 -5.69 13.55 17.59
N PHE A 163 -6.12 12.29 17.57
CA PHE A 163 -6.50 11.57 18.76
C PHE A 163 -5.30 11.39 19.70
N GLY A 164 -5.34 12.12 20.81
CA GLY A 164 -4.34 12.07 21.86
C GLY A 164 -2.94 12.48 21.41
N ARG A 165 -1.92 11.74 21.87
CA ARG A 165 -0.51 12.06 21.60
C ARG A 165 0.06 11.42 20.34
N PHE A 166 -0.70 10.62 19.59
CA PHE A 166 -0.20 9.92 18.41
C PHE A 166 0.25 10.87 17.28
N GLY A 167 -0.45 11.99 17.07
CA GLY A 167 0.01 13.03 16.14
C GLY A 167 1.42 13.56 16.46
N GLN A 168 1.75 13.71 17.75
CA GLN A 168 3.10 14.11 18.17
C GLN A 168 4.14 13.00 17.94
N VAL A 169 3.74 11.73 18.01
CA VAL A 169 4.62 10.58 17.68
C VAL A 169 4.98 10.62 16.20
N VAL A 170 3.99 10.88 15.34
CA VAL A 170 4.20 11.02 13.88
C VAL A 170 5.09 12.22 13.57
N GLU A 171 4.83 13.38 14.17
CA GLU A 171 5.59 14.61 13.92
C GLU A 171 7.03 14.52 14.46
N LYS A 172 7.21 14.09 15.71
CA LYS A 172 8.51 14.08 16.39
C LYS A 172 9.33 12.83 16.11
N LYS A 173 8.70 11.76 15.59
CA LYS A 173 9.31 10.44 15.37
C LYS A 173 9.95 9.89 16.64
N LYS A 174 9.28 10.11 17.78
CA LYS A 174 9.71 9.64 19.10
C LYS A 174 8.67 8.72 19.70
N SER A 175 9.16 7.60 20.22
CA SER A 175 8.32 6.63 20.91
C SER A 175 7.69 7.24 22.15
N ILE A 176 6.51 6.74 22.51
CA ILE A 176 5.80 7.13 23.72
C ILE A 176 5.36 5.90 24.50
N THR A 177 5.13 6.10 25.79
CA THR A 177 4.68 5.08 26.72
C THR A 177 3.31 5.43 27.31
N LEU A 178 2.76 4.54 28.14
CA LEU A 178 1.50 4.79 28.85
C LEU A 178 1.52 6.08 29.70
N GLN A 179 2.70 6.53 30.16
CA GLN A 179 2.82 7.75 30.98
C GLN A 179 2.64 9.03 30.17
N ASP A 180 2.81 8.94 28.86
CA ASP A 180 2.74 10.08 27.96
C ASP A 180 1.30 10.36 27.50
N ILE A 181 0.35 9.48 27.81
CA ILE A 181 -1.06 9.64 27.43
C ILE A 181 -1.95 9.91 28.65
N SER A 182 -3.06 10.62 28.42
CA SER A 182 -4.03 10.93 29.47
C SER A 182 -4.89 9.71 29.83
N ALA A 183 -5.53 9.75 31.01
CA ALA A 183 -6.45 8.68 31.43
C ALA A 183 -7.71 8.59 30.55
N GLU A 184 -8.06 9.66 29.82
CA GLU A 184 -9.15 9.64 28.84
C GLU A 184 -8.70 8.95 27.55
N GLU A 185 -7.54 9.33 27.01
CA GLU A 185 -6.93 8.69 25.83
C GLU A 185 -6.74 7.19 26.06
N ARG A 186 -6.26 6.79 27.25
CA ARG A 186 -6.14 5.38 27.63
C ARG A 186 -7.47 4.64 27.59
N ARG A 187 -8.54 5.24 28.13
CA ARG A 187 -9.88 4.62 28.17
C ARG A 187 -10.46 4.47 26.76
N GLN A 188 -10.34 5.51 25.95
CA GLN A 188 -10.80 5.49 24.57
C GLN A 188 -10.00 4.47 23.72
N LEU A 189 -8.68 4.41 23.87
CA LEU A 189 -7.84 3.41 23.20
C LEU A 189 -8.19 1.98 23.64
N SER A 190 -8.42 1.77 24.94
CA SER A 190 -8.86 0.47 25.47
C SER A 190 -10.22 0.06 24.90
N SER A 191 -11.15 1.01 24.75
CA SER A 191 -12.45 0.79 24.13
C SER A 191 -12.35 0.47 22.64
N MET A 192 -11.49 1.17 21.90
CA MET A 192 -11.32 0.93 20.46
C MET A 192 -10.65 -0.43 20.20
N LEU A 193 -9.59 -0.76 20.93
CA LEU A 193 -8.85 -2.02 20.75
C LEU A 193 -9.53 -3.22 21.43
N GLY A 194 -10.55 -2.98 22.28
CA GLY A 194 -11.26 -4.03 23.00
C GLY A 194 -10.43 -4.71 24.09
N CYS A 195 -9.42 -4.03 24.65
CA CYS A 195 -8.55 -4.58 25.69
C CYS A 195 -8.18 -3.53 26.75
N ASP A 196 -8.15 -3.93 28.02
CA ASP A 196 -7.72 -3.05 29.10
C ASP A 196 -6.21 -2.84 29.07
N ILE A 197 -5.77 -1.61 28.81
CA ILE A 197 -4.35 -1.27 28.68
C ILE A 197 -3.79 -0.96 30.06
N SER A 198 -2.78 -1.69 30.52
CA SER A 198 -2.07 -1.55 31.81
C SER A 198 -0.60 -1.11 31.65
N SER A 199 0.01 -1.43 30.50
CA SER A 199 1.26 -0.87 30.01
C SER A 199 1.18 -0.66 28.49
N MET A 200 1.97 0.27 27.96
CA MET A 200 1.99 0.58 26.53
C MET A 200 3.37 1.07 26.13
N LEU A 201 3.83 0.61 24.96
CA LEU A 201 4.92 1.17 24.18
C LEU A 201 4.43 1.39 22.74
N CYS A 202 4.59 2.60 22.23
CA CYS A 202 4.21 2.97 20.87
C CYS A 202 5.44 3.51 20.14
N VAL A 203 5.90 2.79 19.11
CA VAL A 203 7.13 3.09 18.36
C VAL A 203 6.76 3.51 16.95
N PRO A 204 7.22 4.68 16.46
CA PRO A 204 6.98 5.10 15.08
C PRO A 204 7.77 4.24 14.09
N VAL A 205 7.09 3.73 13.08
CA VAL A 205 7.68 3.03 11.94
C VAL A 205 7.96 4.05 10.83
N VAL A 206 9.23 4.38 10.64
CA VAL A 206 9.67 5.35 9.63
C VAL A 206 10.01 4.64 8.33
N SER A 207 9.37 5.03 7.24
CA SER A 207 9.74 4.56 5.90
C SER A 207 11.14 5.02 5.54
N ARG A 208 12.01 4.06 5.17
CA ARG A 208 13.36 4.37 4.69
C ARG A 208 13.36 5.12 3.36
N ALA A 209 12.31 4.96 2.56
CA ALA A 209 12.19 5.59 1.25
C ALA A 209 11.79 7.06 1.35
N THR A 210 10.83 7.39 2.23
CA THR A 210 10.25 8.75 2.32
C THR A 210 10.68 9.51 3.57
N GLY A 211 11.26 8.82 4.56
CA GLY A 211 11.54 9.37 5.87
C GLY A 211 10.29 9.68 6.69
N GLN A 212 9.08 9.37 6.22
CA GLN A 212 7.82 9.65 6.92
C GLN A 212 7.40 8.48 7.81
N VAL A 213 6.62 8.75 8.85
CA VAL A 213 6.03 7.70 9.68
C VAL A 213 4.87 7.08 8.92
N VAL A 214 4.94 5.78 8.66
CA VAL A 214 3.92 5.03 7.89
C VAL A 214 3.02 4.19 8.79
N ALA A 215 3.48 3.87 10.00
CA ALA A 215 2.70 3.16 11.00
C ALA A 215 3.22 3.48 12.41
N LEU A 216 2.41 3.20 13.41
CA LEU A 216 2.81 3.14 14.81
C LEU A 216 2.70 1.68 15.26
N ALA A 217 3.82 1.12 15.71
CA ALA A 217 3.86 -0.23 16.27
C ALA A 217 3.61 -0.15 17.77
N CYS A 218 2.49 -0.72 18.21
CA CYS A 218 2.07 -0.65 19.60
C CYS A 218 2.18 -2.02 20.26
N ALA A 219 2.76 -2.04 21.46
CA ALA A 219 2.86 -3.21 22.32
C ALA A 219 2.18 -2.88 23.65
N PHE A 220 1.27 -3.75 24.10
CA PHE A 220 0.43 -3.53 25.27
C PHE A 220 0.58 -4.65 26.29
N ASN A 221 0.38 -4.29 27.55
CA ASN A 221 0.29 -5.23 28.67
C ASN A 221 1.49 -6.18 28.71
N LYS A 222 2.66 -5.64 29.01
CA LYS A 222 3.87 -6.44 29.21
C LYS A 222 3.62 -7.45 30.32
N GLN A 223 4.05 -8.68 30.09
CA GLN A 223 3.89 -9.77 31.03
C GLN A 223 4.47 -9.42 32.41
N ASN A 224 3.90 -10.02 33.45
CA ASN A 224 4.23 -9.75 34.86
C ASN A 224 3.98 -8.30 35.32
N GLY A 225 3.17 -7.52 34.60
CA GLY A 225 2.82 -6.15 34.98
C GLY A 225 3.99 -5.16 34.90
N GLN A 226 5.02 -5.51 34.13
CA GLN A 226 6.20 -4.67 33.96
C GLN A 226 5.95 -3.55 32.94
N ARG A 227 6.92 -2.63 32.87
CA ARG A 227 6.97 -1.63 31.79
C ARG A 227 7.88 -2.11 30.68
N HIS A 228 7.55 -1.72 29.46
CA HIS A 228 8.45 -1.90 28.34
C HIS A 228 9.75 -1.14 28.55
N THR A 229 10.85 -1.73 28.12
CA THR A 229 12.22 -1.24 28.27
C THR A 229 12.75 -0.69 26.95
N GLU A 230 13.88 -0.01 26.99
CA GLU A 230 14.60 0.44 25.78
C GLU A 230 14.99 -0.73 24.86
N ALA A 231 15.20 -1.93 25.42
CA ALA A 231 15.45 -3.14 24.63
C ALA A 231 14.21 -3.57 23.83
N ASP A 232 13.00 -3.40 24.38
CA ASP A 232 11.75 -3.69 23.64
C ASP A 232 11.56 -2.69 22.50
N GLU A 233 11.83 -1.40 22.75
CA GLU A 233 11.80 -0.37 21.72
C GLU A 233 12.80 -0.68 20.59
N HIS A 234 14.03 -1.04 20.95
CA HIS A 234 15.05 -1.45 19.98
C HIS A 234 14.61 -2.69 19.19
N ALA A 235 14.00 -3.70 19.83
CA ALA A 235 13.51 -4.90 19.15
C ALA A 235 12.41 -4.57 18.11
N ILE A 236 11.50 -3.65 18.43
CA ILE A 236 10.46 -3.16 17.50
C ILE A 236 11.11 -2.39 16.34
N GLN A 237 12.01 -1.44 16.63
CA GLN A 237 12.73 -0.67 15.60
C GLN A 237 13.52 -1.60 14.67
N HIS A 238 14.21 -2.59 15.23
CA HIS A 238 14.97 -3.59 14.50
C HIS A 238 14.07 -4.45 13.61
N CYS A 239 12.89 -4.85 14.09
CA CYS A 239 11.94 -5.60 13.27
C CYS A 239 11.57 -4.83 11.99
N PHE A 240 11.11 -3.58 12.16
CA PHE A 240 10.66 -2.77 11.04
C PHE A 240 11.78 -2.23 10.14
N CYS A 241 13.05 -2.32 10.57
CA CYS A 241 14.19 -2.10 9.69
C CYS A 241 14.18 -3.01 8.44
N TYR A 242 13.59 -4.20 8.56
CA TYR A 242 13.57 -5.21 7.50
C TYR A 242 12.16 -5.51 7.00
N THR A 243 11.16 -5.50 7.87
CA THR A 243 9.78 -5.93 7.52
C THR A 243 8.89 -4.81 6.99
N SER A 244 9.23 -3.55 7.24
CA SER A 244 8.37 -2.42 6.84
C SER A 244 8.11 -2.38 5.33
N THR A 245 9.14 -2.59 4.51
CA THR A 245 9.03 -2.51 3.05
C THR A 245 8.02 -3.51 2.49
N VAL A 246 8.05 -4.78 2.93
CA VAL A 246 7.12 -5.80 2.44
C VAL A 246 5.69 -5.49 2.90
N LEU A 247 5.50 -5.11 4.16
CA LEU A 247 4.19 -4.70 4.67
C LEU A 247 3.61 -3.51 3.91
N THR A 248 4.39 -2.44 3.74
CA THR A 248 3.91 -1.23 3.05
C THR A 248 3.63 -1.48 1.58
N SER A 249 4.44 -2.33 0.91
CA SER A 249 4.25 -2.65 -0.51
C SER A 249 3.00 -3.50 -0.72
N THR A 250 2.76 -4.49 0.14
CA THR A 250 1.55 -5.32 0.07
C THR A 250 0.29 -4.51 0.38
N LEU A 251 0.34 -3.64 1.40
CA LEU A 251 -0.76 -2.72 1.70
C LEU A 251 -1.07 -1.78 0.53
N ALA A 252 -0.04 -1.17 -0.07
CA ALA A 252 -0.20 -0.30 -1.23
C ALA A 252 -0.78 -1.06 -2.43
N PHE A 253 -0.29 -2.28 -2.68
CA PHE A 253 -0.81 -3.14 -3.75
C PHE A 253 -2.31 -3.45 -3.56
N GLN A 254 -2.74 -3.81 -2.35
CA GLN A 254 -4.14 -4.10 -2.06
C GLN A 254 -5.03 -2.87 -2.18
N LYS A 255 -4.57 -1.70 -1.71
CA LYS A 255 -5.28 -0.43 -1.89
C LYS A 255 -5.46 -0.08 -3.37
N GLU A 256 -4.40 -0.19 -4.15
CA GLU A 256 -4.45 0.08 -5.59
C GLU A 256 -5.35 -0.92 -6.33
N GLN A 257 -5.31 -2.20 -5.95
CA GLN A 257 -6.19 -3.22 -6.50
C GLN A 257 -7.66 -2.89 -6.21
N LYS A 258 -7.98 -2.46 -4.99
CA LYS A 258 -9.33 -2.02 -4.61
C LYS A 258 -9.77 -0.80 -5.44
N LEU A 259 -8.95 0.25 -5.48
CA LEU A 259 -9.23 1.46 -6.27
C LEU A 259 -9.45 1.14 -7.76
N LYS A 260 -8.66 0.21 -8.32
CA LYS A 260 -8.83 -0.27 -9.69
C LYS A 260 -10.19 -0.95 -9.89
N VAL A 261 -10.58 -1.84 -8.98
CA VAL A 261 -11.88 -2.53 -9.05
C VAL A 261 -13.02 -1.52 -8.97
N ASP A 262 -12.95 -0.57 -8.03
CA ASP A 262 -13.97 0.48 -7.87
C ASP A 262 -14.07 1.35 -9.13
N CYS A 263 -12.94 1.75 -9.72
CA CYS A 263 -12.90 2.50 -10.97
C CYS A 263 -13.46 1.68 -12.16
N GLN A 264 -13.16 0.38 -12.23
CA GLN A 264 -13.72 -0.50 -13.25
C GLN A 264 -15.23 -0.65 -13.11
N ALA A 265 -15.76 -0.74 -11.88
CA ALA A 265 -17.19 -0.75 -11.64
C ALA A 265 -17.83 0.54 -12.18
N LEU A 266 -17.27 1.71 -11.85
CA LEU A 266 -17.74 3.01 -12.36
C LEU A 266 -17.69 3.11 -13.89
N LEU A 267 -16.64 2.58 -14.53
CA LEU A 267 -16.55 2.55 -16.00
C LEU A 267 -17.57 1.59 -16.61
N GLN A 268 -17.86 0.47 -15.95
CA GLN A 268 -18.88 -0.47 -16.39
C GLN A 268 -20.28 0.16 -16.30
N VAL A 269 -20.56 0.91 -15.24
CA VAL A 269 -21.76 1.76 -15.12
C VAL A 269 -21.85 2.68 -16.33
N ALA A 270 -20.83 3.51 -16.56
CA ALA A 270 -20.82 4.49 -17.64
C ALA A 270 -21.01 3.82 -19.02
N LYS A 271 -20.38 2.67 -19.25
CA LYS A 271 -20.54 1.91 -20.49
C LYS A 271 -22.00 1.48 -20.70
N ASN A 272 -22.64 0.88 -19.70
CA ASN A 272 -24.04 0.46 -19.78
C ASN A 272 -24.93 1.64 -20.16
N LEU A 273 -24.75 2.78 -19.47
CA LEU A 273 -25.47 4.02 -19.77
C LEU A 273 -25.30 4.47 -21.23
N PHE A 274 -24.09 4.44 -21.78
CA PHE A 274 -23.87 4.88 -23.15
C PHE A 274 -24.30 3.88 -24.23
N THR A 275 -24.43 2.58 -23.90
CA THR A 275 -24.91 1.57 -24.84
C THR A 275 -26.44 1.52 -24.97
N HIS A 276 -27.17 2.13 -24.04
CA HIS A 276 -28.63 2.15 -23.99
C HIS A 276 -29.24 3.55 -24.27
N LEU A 277 -28.54 4.38 -25.06
CA LEU A 277 -28.98 5.75 -25.39
C LEU A 277 -30.23 5.84 -26.27
N ASP A 278 -30.69 4.74 -26.88
CA ASP A 278 -31.82 4.77 -27.81
C ASP A 278 -33.19 4.89 -27.10
N ASP A 279 -33.28 4.63 -25.79
CA ASP A 279 -34.49 4.84 -24.98
C ASP A 279 -34.14 5.45 -23.61
N VAL A 280 -34.58 6.70 -23.40
CA VAL A 280 -34.36 7.46 -22.17
C VAL A 280 -34.95 6.74 -20.93
N SER A 281 -36.04 6.00 -21.08
CA SER A 281 -36.67 5.29 -19.97
C SER A 281 -35.81 4.12 -19.50
N VAL A 282 -35.27 3.35 -20.45
CA VAL A 282 -34.35 2.23 -20.18
C VAL A 282 -33.04 2.75 -19.58
N LEU A 283 -32.50 3.84 -20.14
CA LEU A 283 -31.31 4.49 -19.61
C LEU A 283 -31.48 4.90 -18.15
N LEU A 284 -32.59 5.57 -17.81
CA LEU A 284 -32.86 6.01 -16.43
C LEU A 284 -33.03 4.84 -15.47
N GLN A 285 -33.61 3.72 -15.91
CA GLN A 285 -33.71 2.50 -15.10
C GLN A 285 -32.34 1.92 -14.79
N GLU A 286 -31.45 1.87 -15.77
CA GLU A 286 -30.08 1.38 -15.55
C GLU A 286 -29.28 2.29 -14.62
N ILE A 287 -29.41 3.63 -14.75
CA ILE A 287 -28.80 4.58 -13.78
C ILE A 287 -29.26 4.26 -12.37
N VAL A 288 -30.57 4.07 -12.17
CA VAL A 288 -31.16 3.79 -10.85
C VAL A 288 -30.68 2.46 -10.30
N ALA A 289 -30.72 1.40 -11.11
CA ALA A 289 -30.28 0.06 -10.70
C ALA A 289 -28.81 0.06 -10.30
N GLU A 290 -27.97 0.74 -11.07
CA GLU A 290 -26.54 0.75 -10.84
C GLU A 290 -26.13 1.67 -9.69
N ALA A 291 -26.74 2.86 -9.56
CA ALA A 291 -26.54 3.73 -8.41
C ALA A 291 -26.96 3.05 -7.11
N ARG A 292 -28.05 2.28 -7.13
CA ARG A 292 -28.51 1.48 -5.99
C ARG A 292 -27.46 0.41 -5.63
N ASN A 293 -26.96 -0.33 -6.61
CA ASN A 293 -25.95 -1.37 -6.40
C ASN A 293 -24.63 -0.79 -5.87
N LEU A 294 -24.19 0.38 -6.35
CA LEU A 294 -22.95 1.02 -5.90
C LEU A 294 -23.03 1.63 -4.49
N SER A 295 -24.23 1.98 -4.03
CA SER A 295 -24.46 2.67 -2.75
C SER A 295 -25.05 1.77 -1.66
N ASP A 296 -25.31 0.50 -1.97
CA ASP A 296 -26.06 -0.44 -1.12
C ASP A 296 -27.41 0.14 -0.64
N ALA A 297 -28.03 1.01 -1.45
CA ALA A 297 -29.30 1.63 -1.11
C ALA A 297 -30.48 0.64 -1.28
N GLU A 298 -31.48 0.73 -0.41
CA GLU A 298 -32.71 -0.07 -0.58
C GLU A 298 -33.54 0.42 -1.77
N ILE A 299 -33.64 1.75 -1.93
CA ILE A 299 -34.44 2.41 -2.95
C ILE A 299 -33.63 3.54 -3.59
N CYS A 300 -33.71 3.64 -4.91
CA CYS A 300 -33.18 4.77 -5.69
C CYS A 300 -34.27 5.24 -6.68
N SER A 301 -34.38 6.54 -6.93
CA SER A 301 -35.39 7.12 -7.82
C SER A 301 -34.83 8.33 -8.54
N VAL A 302 -35.25 8.54 -9.79
CA VAL A 302 -34.83 9.69 -10.60
C VAL A 302 -36.04 10.54 -10.98
N PHE A 303 -35.91 11.83 -10.68
CA PHE A 303 -36.88 12.87 -11.03
C PHE A 303 -36.28 13.76 -12.11
N LEU A 304 -37.01 13.95 -13.21
CA LEU A 304 -36.66 14.93 -14.23
C LEU A 304 -37.45 16.22 -13.97
N LEU A 305 -36.78 17.35 -14.12
CA LEU A 305 -37.45 18.65 -14.06
C LEU A 305 -38.14 18.93 -15.40
N ASP A 306 -39.46 19.04 -15.38
CA ASP A 306 -40.20 19.60 -16.50
C ASP A 306 -40.06 21.13 -16.49
N ARG A 307 -39.40 21.66 -17.53
CA ARG A 307 -39.11 23.09 -17.65
C ARG A 307 -40.33 23.93 -17.99
N VAL A 308 -41.42 23.31 -18.46
CA VAL A 308 -42.66 24.02 -18.82
C VAL A 308 -43.55 24.22 -17.60
N SER A 309 -43.78 23.15 -16.84
CA SER A 309 -44.58 23.20 -15.61
C SER A 309 -43.80 23.65 -14.38
N HIS A 310 -42.46 23.64 -14.43
CA HIS A 310 -41.57 23.81 -13.27
C HIS A 310 -41.76 22.73 -12.18
N GLU A 311 -42.26 21.55 -12.54
CA GLU A 311 -42.48 20.43 -11.62
C GLU A 311 -41.43 19.32 -11.79
N LEU A 312 -41.20 18.58 -10.70
CA LEU A 312 -40.37 17.38 -10.71
C LEU A 312 -41.24 16.17 -11.07
N VAL A 313 -40.92 15.51 -12.17
CA VAL A 313 -41.61 14.32 -12.66
C VAL A 313 -40.77 13.09 -12.35
N ALA A 314 -41.29 12.20 -11.50
CA ALA A 314 -40.71 10.87 -11.32
C ALA A 314 -40.80 10.10 -12.64
N LYS A 315 -39.66 9.69 -13.18
CA LYS A 315 -39.62 8.84 -14.38
C LYS A 315 -39.29 7.39 -14.06
N VAL A 316 -38.51 7.15 -13.01
CA VAL A 316 -38.21 5.82 -12.49
C VAL A 316 -38.41 5.83 -10.98
N PHE A 317 -39.26 4.94 -10.51
CA PHE A 317 -39.53 4.72 -9.09
C PHE A 317 -39.29 3.24 -8.80
N ASP A 318 -38.37 2.96 -7.86
CA ASP A 318 -38.04 1.60 -7.42
C ASP A 318 -37.69 0.61 -8.55
N GLY A 319 -36.91 1.06 -9.55
CA GLY A 319 -36.50 0.23 -10.69
C GLY A 319 -37.57 0.01 -11.78
N GLY A 320 -38.81 0.46 -11.57
CA GLY A 320 -39.88 0.47 -12.59
C GLY A 320 -39.98 1.81 -13.34
N VAL A 321 -40.30 1.77 -14.64
CA VAL A 321 -40.68 2.97 -15.40
C VAL A 321 -42.07 3.41 -14.95
N VAL A 322 -42.23 4.67 -14.55
CA VAL A 322 -43.56 5.26 -14.35
C VAL A 322 -44.02 5.77 -15.72
N SER A 323 -44.94 5.04 -16.36
CA SER A 323 -45.53 5.46 -17.63
C SER A 323 -46.49 6.63 -17.42
N ASP A 324 -46.52 7.59 -18.35
CA ASP A 324 -47.38 8.79 -18.23
C ASP A 324 -48.89 8.46 -18.32
N GLU A 325 -49.25 7.22 -18.69
CA GLU A 325 -50.64 6.73 -18.81
C GLU A 325 -51.33 6.48 -17.46
N GLU A 326 -50.59 6.39 -16.35
CA GLU A 326 -51.18 6.15 -15.02
C GLU A 326 -51.69 7.43 -14.33
N ARG A 327 -51.50 8.61 -14.95
CA ARG A 327 -51.92 9.90 -14.37
C ARG A 327 -53.39 10.29 -14.61
N GLU A 328 -54.17 9.52 -15.36
CA GLU A 328 -55.57 9.86 -15.68
C GLU A 328 -56.63 9.22 -14.77
N HIS A 329 -56.25 8.49 -13.72
CA HIS A 329 -57.23 7.90 -12.79
C HIS A 329 -56.96 8.27 -11.33
N THR A 330 -57.17 9.53 -10.99
CA THR A 330 -57.63 9.93 -9.63
C THR A 330 -58.36 11.27 -9.66
#